data_AF-A0A8X6KJ88-F1
#
_entry.id   AF-A0A8X6KJ88-F1
#
_cell.length_a   1.000
_cell.length_b   1.000
_cell.length_c   1.000
_cell.angle_alpha   90.00
_cell.angle_beta   90.00
_cell.angle_gamma   90.00
#
_symmetry.space_group_name_H-M   'P 1'
#
loop_
_entity.id
_entity.type
_entity.pdbx_description
1 polymer ?
#
loop_
_entity_poly.entity_id
_entity_poly.type
_entity_poly.pdbx_seq_one_letter_code
_entity_poly.pdbx_strand_id
1 'polypeptide(L)'
;MIVPDASLRPNQIQLPAHEVKKFNIHNQWIILNRMPSLQPGNFIALKVHSPGWEYDCFGIPLEVVQAMNADFDGDECNLYLVPNALSQAECVTILNPESQLGCFVMQGLKLTPNQDMLVVYFAKFNDIHFFNEVKNVEEKVEMVQLENIPMKE
;
A
#
# COMPACT_ATOMS: atom_id res chain seq x y z
N MET A 1 2.18 13.06 12.83
CA MET A 1 2.20 13.12 11.36
C MET A 1 2.84 11.87 10.78
N ILE A 2 2.24 11.28 9.75
CA ILE A 2 2.80 10.17 8.98
C ILE A 2 3.56 10.68 7.75
N VAL A 3 4.61 9.96 7.35
CA VAL A 3 5.39 10.25 6.15
C VAL A 3 5.72 8.94 5.42
N PRO A 4 5.91 8.98 4.09
CA PRO A 4 6.25 7.78 3.34
C PRO A 4 7.69 7.37 3.61
N ASP A 5 7.92 6.09 3.90
CA ASP A 5 9.25 5.50 3.97
C ASP A 5 9.30 4.21 3.14
N ALA A 6 9.91 4.32 1.96
CA ALA A 6 10.05 3.21 1.00
C ALA A 6 11.12 2.18 1.40
N SER A 7 11.92 2.44 2.44
CA SER A 7 12.93 1.49 2.91
C SER A 7 12.35 0.41 3.83
N LEU A 8 11.13 0.64 4.34
CA LEU A 8 10.46 -0.25 5.27
C LEU A 8 9.81 -1.44 4.57
N ARG A 9 9.72 -2.56 5.30
CA ARG A 9 8.85 -3.66 4.92
C ARG A 9 7.39 -3.31 5.22
N PRO A 10 6.42 -3.97 4.56
CA PRO A 10 4.99 -3.70 4.79
C PRO A 10 4.51 -3.89 6.23
N ASN A 11 5.24 -4.66 7.05
CA ASN A 11 4.95 -4.91 8.45
C ASN A 11 5.80 -4.07 9.42
N GLN A 12 6.53 -3.07 8.94
CA GLN A 12 7.43 -2.24 9.75
C GLN A 12 6.95 -0.80 9.85
N ILE A 13 7.40 -0.12 10.89
CA ILE A 13 7.19 1.31 11.11
C ILE A 13 8.45 1.95 11.67
N GLN A 14 8.77 3.14 11.17
CA GLN A 14 9.84 3.96 11.69
C GLN A 14 9.27 4.95 12.71
N LEU A 15 9.82 4.97 13.91
CA LEU A 15 9.43 5.88 14.97
C LEU A 15 10.58 6.83 15.32
N PRO A 16 10.29 8.01 15.88
CA PRO A 16 11.31 8.90 16.42
C PRO A 16 12.17 8.18 17.46
N ALA A 17 13.49 8.26 17.31
CA ALA A 17 14.45 7.53 18.15
C ALA A 17 14.29 7.87 19.65
N HIS A 18 13.85 9.08 19.96
CA HIS A 18 13.59 9.51 21.34
C HIS A 18 12.38 8.78 21.95
N GLU A 19 11.30 8.56 21.19
CA GLU A 19 10.13 7.80 21.65
C GLU A 19 10.45 6.32 21.81
N VAL A 20 11.21 5.74 20.88
CA VAL A 20 11.65 4.33 20.97
C VAL A 20 12.45 4.09 22.26
N LYS A 21 13.39 4.99 22.57
CA LYS A 21 14.21 4.92 23.79
C LYS A 21 13.38 5.15 25.05
N LYS A 22 12.50 6.15 25.05
CA LYS A 22 11.67 6.52 26.20
C LYS A 22 10.73 5.40 26.63
N PHE A 23 10.11 4.71 25.67
CA PHE A 23 9.18 3.62 25.95
C PHE A 23 9.84 2.23 25.93
N ASN A 24 11.12 2.13 25.58
CA ASN A 24 11.86 0.87 25.44
C ASN A 24 11.14 -0.15 24.52
N ILE A 25 10.64 0.33 23.38
CA ILE A 25 9.79 -0.42 22.43
C ILE A 25 10.58 -0.99 21.25
N HIS A 26 11.88 -1.24 21.45
CA HIS A 26 12.76 -1.80 20.43
C HIS A 26 12.25 -3.15 19.93
N ASN A 27 12.06 -3.29 18.61
CA ASN A 27 11.58 -4.51 17.95
C ASN A 27 10.23 -5.04 18.45
N GLN A 28 9.41 -4.21 19.10
CA GLN A 28 8.07 -4.58 19.56
C GLN A 28 7.02 -4.29 18.48
N TRP A 29 5.88 -4.98 18.53
CA TRP A 29 4.71 -4.64 17.74
C TRP A 29 3.92 -3.53 18.41
N ILE A 30 3.40 -2.63 17.58
CA ILE A 30 2.52 -1.55 17.97
C ILE A 30 1.31 -1.55 17.06
N ILE A 31 0.21 -0.99 17.53
CA ILE A 31 -1.00 -0.83 16.72
C ILE A 31 -1.06 0.62 16.26
N LEU A 32 -1.14 0.81 14.95
CA LEU A 32 -1.37 2.09 14.33
C LEU A 32 -2.85 2.21 13.95
N ASN A 33 -3.46 3.36 14.23
CA ASN A 33 -4.84 3.66 13.87
C ASN A 33 -4.95 5.04 13.22
N ARG A 34 -5.57 5.12 12.05
CA ARG A 34 -5.92 6.38 11.39
C ARG A 34 -7.38 6.75 11.68
N MET A 35 -7.62 8.00 12.05
CA MET A 35 -8.97 8.55 12.21
C MET A 35 -9.43 9.21 10.90
N PRO A 36 -10.71 9.10 10.51
CA PRO A 36 -11.75 8.28 11.12
C PRO A 36 -11.58 6.77 10.83
N SER A 37 -11.77 5.94 11.86
CA SER A 37 -11.65 4.48 11.75
C SER A 37 -12.97 3.88 11.23
N LEU A 38 -13.18 3.90 9.91
CA LEU A 38 -14.42 3.44 9.28
C LEU A 38 -14.48 1.92 9.13
N GLN A 39 -13.32 1.27 9.05
CA GLN A 39 -13.19 -0.14 8.75
C GLN A 39 -12.16 -0.81 9.66
N PRO A 40 -12.24 -2.14 9.87
CA PRO A 40 -11.21 -2.87 10.59
C PRO A 40 -9.80 -2.69 9.99
N GLY A 41 -9.70 -2.40 8.69
CA GLY A 41 -8.44 -2.13 7.99
C GLY A 41 -7.73 -0.84 8.42
N ASN A 42 -8.41 0.07 9.11
CA ASN A 42 -7.77 1.27 9.68
C ASN A 42 -6.88 0.96 10.89
N PHE A 43 -7.02 -0.23 11.47
CA PHE A 43 -6.16 -0.75 12.52
C PHE A 43 -5.17 -1.74 11.94
N ILE A 44 -3.88 -1.44 12.04
CA ILE A 44 -2.82 -2.33 11.60
C ILE A 44 -1.78 -2.50 12.69
N ALA A 45 -1.20 -3.69 12.79
CA ALA A 45 -0.04 -3.91 13.65
C ALA A 45 1.24 -3.82 12.84
N LEU A 46 2.15 -2.98 13.30
CA LEU A 46 3.47 -2.77 12.68
C LEU A 46 4.56 -2.99 13.72
N LYS A 47 5.67 -3.59 13.28
CA LYS A 47 6.85 -3.81 14.10
C LYS A 47 7.75 -2.59 14.06
N VAL A 48 8.14 -2.09 15.23
CA VAL A 48 9.06 -0.96 15.35
C VAL A 48 10.42 -1.33 14.76
N HIS A 49 10.84 -0.58 13.75
CA HIS A 49 12.17 -0.70 13.16
C HIS A 49 13.20 0.01 14.06
N SER A 50 14.18 -0.74 14.55
CA SER A 50 15.24 -0.22 15.44
C SER A 50 16.41 0.32 14.62
N PRO A 51 17.05 1.44 15.01
CA PRO A 51 16.96 2.12 16.31
C PRO A 51 15.90 3.26 16.40
N GLY A 52 14.97 3.35 15.45
CA GLY A 52 14.21 4.58 15.19
C GLY A 52 15.02 5.58 14.36
N TRP A 53 14.41 6.70 13.96
CA TRP A 53 15.06 7.74 13.14
C TRP A 53 15.07 9.11 13.81
N GLU A 54 15.76 10.07 13.18
CA GLU A 54 15.99 11.41 13.73
C GLU A 54 14.78 12.35 13.60
N TYR A 55 13.77 11.98 12.79
CA TYR A 55 12.61 12.83 12.52
C TYR A 55 11.49 12.64 13.55
N ASP A 56 10.79 13.72 13.87
CA ASP A 56 9.63 13.76 14.78
C ASP A 56 8.32 13.33 14.09
N CYS A 57 8.40 12.34 13.21
CA CYS A 57 7.26 11.80 12.47
C CYS A 57 7.29 10.27 12.41
N PHE A 58 6.19 9.68 11.96
CA PHE A 58 6.07 8.23 11.80
C PHE A 58 6.31 7.86 10.35
N GLY A 59 7.34 7.07 10.08
CA GLY A 59 7.61 6.53 8.75
C GLY A 59 6.78 5.27 8.55
N ILE A 60 5.92 5.28 7.53
CA ILE A 60 5.07 4.14 7.19
C ILE A 60 5.37 3.64 5.76
N PRO A 61 5.26 2.32 5.52
CA PRO A 61 5.41 1.76 4.19
C PRO A 61 4.27 2.21 3.27
N LEU A 62 4.55 2.42 1.99
CA LEU A 62 3.56 2.94 1.03
C LEU A 62 2.39 1.97 0.80
N GLU A 63 2.63 0.67 0.95
CA GLU A 63 1.68 -0.39 0.66
C GLU A 63 0.53 -0.44 1.68
N VAL A 64 0.72 0.06 2.91
CA VAL A 64 -0.33 0.04 3.95
C VAL A 64 -1.25 1.24 3.90
N VAL A 65 -0.83 2.32 3.24
CA VAL A 65 -1.51 3.62 3.16
C VAL A 65 -2.93 3.46 2.58
N GLN A 66 -3.06 2.64 1.54
CA GLN A 66 -4.33 2.40 0.86
C GLN A 66 -5.34 1.69 1.76
N ALA A 67 -4.91 0.71 2.55
CA ALA A 67 -5.77 0.00 3.49
C ALA A 67 -6.28 0.91 4.62
N MET A 68 -5.46 1.89 5.03
CA MET A 68 -5.81 2.88 6.04
C MET A 68 -6.60 4.06 5.46
N ASN A 69 -6.70 4.16 4.13
CA ASN A 69 -7.22 5.32 3.42
C ASN A 69 -6.59 6.62 3.93
N ALA A 70 -5.27 6.58 4.11
CA ALA A 70 -4.45 7.71 4.52
C ALA A 70 -3.77 8.33 3.30
N ASP A 71 -3.30 9.56 3.44
CA ASP A 71 -2.42 10.23 2.49
C ASP A 71 -1.32 11.00 3.26
N PHE A 72 -0.50 11.75 2.53
CA PHE A 72 0.67 12.43 3.09
C PHE A 72 0.53 13.96 3.00
N ASP A 73 -0.68 14.48 3.19
CA ASP A 73 -0.98 15.92 3.17
C ASP A 73 -0.97 16.58 4.56
N GLY A 74 -0.69 15.80 5.60
CA GLY A 74 -0.75 16.24 7.01
C GLY A 74 -1.46 15.25 7.93
N ASP A 75 -1.95 14.12 7.40
CA ASP A 75 -2.63 13.07 8.15
C ASP A 75 -1.88 12.65 9.44
N GLU A 76 -2.67 12.43 10.49
CA GLU A 76 -2.19 11.98 11.79
C GLU A 76 -2.73 10.60 12.13
N CYS A 77 -1.88 9.80 12.77
CA CYS A 77 -2.23 8.46 13.22
C CYS A 77 -1.96 8.34 14.71
N ASN A 78 -2.82 7.59 15.38
CA ASN A 78 -2.67 7.22 16.78
C ASN A 78 -1.85 5.93 16.88
N LEU A 79 -1.00 5.87 17.90
CA LEU A 79 -0.14 4.74 18.18
C LEU A 79 -0.50 4.16 19.54
N TYR A 80 -0.80 2.86 19.56
CA TYR A 80 -1.10 2.11 20.78
C TYR A 80 0.04 1.13 21.07
N LEU A 81 0.56 1.22 22.29
CA LEU A 81 1.56 0.29 22.80
C LEU A 81 0.89 -1.00 23.25
N VAL A 82 1.54 -2.13 22.93
CA VAL A 82 1.02 -3.47 23.24
C VAL A 82 1.98 -4.16 24.21
N PRO A 83 1.88 -3.94 25.53
CA PRO A 83 2.89 -4.43 26.47
C PRO A 83 2.85 -5.96 26.70
N ASN A 84 1.69 -6.58 26.49
CA ASN A 84 1.47 -7.99 26.80
C ASN A 84 2.00 -8.92 25.70
N ALA A 85 2.75 -9.97 26.07
CA ALA A 85 3.30 -10.95 25.13
C ALA A 85 2.22 -11.71 24.33
N LEU A 86 1.07 -12.01 24.94
CA LEU A 86 -0.04 -12.63 24.21
C LEU A 86 -0.61 -11.69 23.14
N SER A 87 -0.80 -10.42 23.48
CA SER A 87 -1.29 -9.41 22.54
C SER A 87 -0.27 -9.09 21.43
N GLN A 88 1.03 -9.18 21.73
CA GLN A 88 2.10 -9.13 20.72
C GLN A 88 1.98 -10.29 19.73
N ALA A 89 1.66 -11.51 20.19
CA ALA A 89 1.45 -12.66 19.31
C ALA A 89 0.18 -12.51 18.45
N GLU A 90 -0.89 -11.94 18.99
CA GLU A 90 -2.10 -11.59 18.22
C GLU A 90 -1.80 -10.55 17.14
N CYS A 91 -0.97 -9.54 17.46
CA CYS A 91 -0.53 -8.55 16.47
C CYS A 91 0.18 -9.21 15.28
N VAL A 92 1.09 -10.16 15.54
CA VAL A 92 1.83 -10.88 14.50
C VAL A 92 0.92 -11.70 13.59
N THR A 93 -0.13 -12.29 14.16
CA THR A 93 -0.96 -13.28 13.47
C THR A 93 -2.20 -12.68 12.80
N ILE A 94 -2.88 -11.75 13.48
CA ILE A 94 -4.18 -11.20 13.08
C ILE A 94 -4.04 -9.80 12.48
N LEU A 95 -3.24 -8.91 13.07
CA LEU A 95 -3.21 -7.49 12.66
C LEU A 95 -2.05 -7.14 11.73
N ASN A 96 -1.15 -8.09 11.48
CA ASN A 96 0.01 -7.89 10.62
C ASN A 96 -0.44 -7.80 9.14
N PRO A 97 -0.16 -6.69 8.46
CA PRO A 97 -0.56 -6.50 7.06
C PRO A 97 0.13 -7.48 6.09
N GLU A 98 1.30 -8.01 6.44
CA GLU A 98 2.02 -8.99 5.63
C GLU A 98 1.37 -10.38 5.68
N SER A 99 0.84 -10.79 6.84
CA SER A 99 0.14 -12.08 6.98
C SER A 99 -1.30 -12.01 6.48
N GLN A 100 -1.94 -10.85 6.60
CA GLN A 100 -3.34 -10.66 6.24
C GLN A 100 -3.46 -9.70 5.07
N LEU A 101 -3.24 -10.22 3.87
CA LEU A 101 -3.29 -9.47 2.60
C LEU A 101 -4.71 -9.13 2.13
N GLY A 102 -5.75 -9.76 2.67
CA GLY A 102 -7.13 -9.55 2.23
C GLY A 102 -7.87 -8.46 3.03
N CYS A 103 -8.60 -7.59 2.33
CA CYS A 103 -9.59 -6.70 2.93
C CYS A 103 -11.00 -7.21 2.65
N PHE A 104 -11.68 -7.72 3.68
CA PHE A 104 -13.07 -8.19 3.57
C PHE A 104 -14.07 -7.09 3.19
N VAL A 105 -13.73 -5.82 3.47
CA VAL A 105 -14.63 -4.69 3.25
C VAL A 105 -14.40 -4.02 1.90
N MET A 106 -13.15 -3.86 1.47
CA MET A 106 -12.82 -3.28 0.16
C MET A 106 -12.90 -4.30 -1.00
N GLN A 107 -13.21 -5.57 -0.72
CA GLN A 107 -13.25 -6.66 -1.71
C GLN A 107 -11.97 -6.71 -2.57
N GLY A 108 -10.81 -6.55 -1.92
CA GLY A 108 -9.52 -6.42 -2.60
C GLY A 108 -8.33 -6.69 -1.70
N LEU A 109 -7.12 -6.54 -2.25
CA LEU A 109 -5.86 -6.69 -1.51
C LEU A 109 -5.59 -5.43 -0.66
N LYS A 110 -5.17 -5.63 0.60
CA LYS A 110 -4.72 -4.58 1.52
C LYS A 110 -3.38 -3.99 1.11
N LEU A 111 -2.49 -4.84 0.59
CA LEU A 111 -1.20 -4.45 0.03
C LEU A 111 -1.32 -4.49 -1.49
N THR A 112 -1.39 -3.32 -2.11
CA THR A 112 -1.38 -3.19 -3.56
C THR A 112 -0.39 -2.14 -4.00
N PRO A 113 0.38 -2.39 -5.07
CA PRO A 113 1.16 -1.33 -5.69
C PRO A 113 0.21 -0.25 -6.19
N ASN A 114 0.48 0.99 -5.83
CA ASN A 114 -0.37 2.14 -6.12
C ASN A 114 0.40 3.21 -6.91
N GLN A 115 -0.36 4.01 -7.68
CA GLN A 115 0.10 5.21 -8.39
C GLN A 115 1.45 5.02 -9.09
N ASP A 116 2.51 5.64 -8.57
CA ASP A 116 3.85 5.66 -9.18
C ASP A 116 4.44 4.26 -9.34
N MET A 117 4.15 3.33 -8.41
CA MET A 117 4.62 1.95 -8.54
C MET A 117 4.07 1.30 -9.81
N LEU A 118 2.79 1.54 -10.13
CA LEU A 118 2.16 1.01 -11.35
C LEU A 118 2.76 1.64 -12.60
N VAL A 119 3.10 2.93 -12.56
CA VAL A 119 3.78 3.60 -13.69
C VAL A 119 5.16 2.99 -13.93
N VAL A 120 5.92 2.71 -12.86
CA VAL A 120 7.22 2.03 -12.98
C VAL A 120 7.05 0.61 -13.51
N TYR A 121 6.08 -0.15 -13.00
CA TYR A 121 5.79 -1.50 -13.52
C TYR A 121 5.43 -1.45 -14.99
N PHE A 122 4.57 -0.53 -15.39
CA PHE A 122 4.24 -0.33 -16.80
C PHE A 122 5.50 0.01 -17.60
N ALA A 123 6.26 1.04 -17.23
CA ALA A 123 7.47 1.44 -17.97
C ALA A 123 8.54 0.33 -18.05
N LYS A 124 8.64 -0.53 -17.03
CA LYS A 124 9.61 -1.63 -16.98
C LYS A 124 9.17 -2.90 -17.70
N PHE A 125 7.87 -3.20 -17.70
CA PHE A 125 7.31 -4.45 -18.24
C PHE A 125 6.45 -4.23 -19.49
N ASN A 126 6.45 -3.02 -20.05
CA ASN A 126 5.86 -2.72 -21.36
C ASN A 126 6.69 -3.27 -22.53
N ASP A 127 7.20 -4.50 -22.39
CA ASP A 127 7.72 -5.35 -23.47
C ASP A 127 6.60 -6.16 -24.14
N ILE A 128 5.35 -6.02 -23.66
CA ILE A 128 4.19 -6.64 -24.26
C ILE A 128 3.42 -5.57 -25.02
N HIS A 129 3.32 -5.77 -26.33
CA HIS A 129 2.50 -5.03 -27.31
C HIS A 129 0.98 -5.07 -27.00
N PHE A 130 0.56 -4.91 -25.75
CA PHE A 130 -0.84 -5.07 -25.31
C PHE A 130 -1.81 -4.10 -26.02
N PHE A 131 -1.33 -2.94 -26.46
CA PHE A 131 -2.12 -1.93 -27.17
C PHE A 131 -1.90 -1.89 -28.68
N ASN A 132 -0.94 -2.65 -29.22
CA ASN A 132 -0.70 -2.65 -30.67
C ASN A 132 -1.66 -3.60 -31.42
N GLU A 133 -2.33 -4.53 -30.75
CA GLU A 133 -3.34 -5.36 -31.39
C GLU A 133 -4.65 -4.60 -31.65
N VAL A 134 -5.01 -3.63 -30.80
CA VAL A 134 -6.26 -2.86 -31.00
C VAL A 134 -6.18 -1.97 -32.26
N LYS A 135 -5.03 -1.34 -32.52
CA LYS A 135 -4.81 -0.59 -33.78
C LYS A 135 -4.90 -1.48 -35.02
N ASN A 136 -4.37 -2.70 -34.95
CA ASN A 136 -4.42 -3.65 -36.07
C ASN A 136 -5.83 -4.21 -36.32
N VAL A 137 -6.73 -4.19 -35.33
CA VAL A 137 -8.12 -4.60 -35.50
C VAL A 137 -8.94 -3.45 -36.08
N GLU A 138 -8.75 -2.21 -35.63
CA GLU A 138 -9.43 -1.04 -36.20
C GLU A 138 -9.05 -0.82 -37.68
N GLU A 139 -7.75 -0.91 -38.03
CA GLU A 139 -7.31 -0.81 -39.43
C GLU A 139 -7.85 -1.95 -40.30
N LYS A 140 -7.99 -3.17 -39.76
CA LYS A 140 -8.60 -4.30 -40.49
C LYS A 140 -10.11 -4.13 -40.66
N VAL A 141 -10.81 -3.53 -39.71
CA VAL A 141 -12.26 -3.28 -39.80
C VAL A 141 -12.56 -2.17 -40.82
N GLU A 142 -11.75 -1.11 -40.88
CA GLU A 142 -11.88 -0.07 -41.92
C GLU A 142 -11.58 -0.60 -43.33
N MET A 143 -10.54 -1.42 -43.49
CA MET A 143 -10.18 -2.02 -44.79
C MET A 143 -11.27 -2.95 -45.33
N VAL A 144 -11.94 -3.73 -44.46
CA VAL A 144 -13.04 -4.63 -44.86
C VAL A 144 -14.32 -3.86 -45.22
N GLN A 145 -14.53 -2.65 -44.69
CA GLN A 145 -15.69 -1.82 -45.07
C GLN A 145 -15.51 -1.12 -46.42
N LEU A 146 -14.27 -0.80 -46.83
CA LEU A 146 -13.98 -0.16 -48.11
C LEU A 146 -14.04 -1.13 -49.30
N GLU A 147 -13.72 -2.41 -49.12
CA GLU A 147 -13.79 -3.42 -50.19
C GLU A 147 -15.22 -3.87 -50.55
N ASN A 148 -16.21 -3.57 -49.69
CA ASN A 148 -17.61 -3.99 -49.87
C ASN A 148 -18.52 -2.92 -50.49
N ILE A 149 -17.97 -1.87 -51.09
CA ILE A 149 -18.76 -0.88 -51.84
C ILE A 149 -18.86 -1.34 -53.30
N PRO A 150 -20.00 -1.86 -53.78
CA PRO A 150 -20.14 -2.23 -55.17
C PRO A 150 -20.04 -0.97 -56.04
N MET A 151 -19.06 -0.95 -56.96
CA MET A 151 -19.03 0.04 -58.03
C MET A 151 -20.29 -0.12 -58.87
N LYS A 152 -21.16 0.89 -58.84
CA LYS A 152 -22.26 1.02 -59.78
C LYS A 152 -21.65 1.34 -61.16
N GLU A 153 -21.85 0.42 -62.10
CA GLU A 153 -21.74 0.69 -63.54
C GLU A 153 -22.75 1.75 -63.99
#